data_AF-A0A523R1E2-F1
#
_entry.id   AF-A0A523R1E2-F1
#
_cell.length_a   1.000
_cell.length_b   1.000
_cell.length_c   1.000
_cell.angle_alpha   90.00
_cell.angle_beta   90.00
_cell.angle_gamma   90.00
#
_symmetry.space_group_name_H-M   'P 1'
#
loop_
_entity.id
_entity.type
_entity.pdbx_description
1 polymer ?
#
loop_
_entity_poly.entity_id
_entity_poly.type
_entity_poly.pdbx_seq_one_letter_code
_entity_poly.pdbx_strand_id
1 'polypeptide(L)'
;DRTLSHKLNLEAQDVMEVGEATIGPNEPLEALQRLMTNTGWGQIPVVEDGEIIGIVTRTDILKTLTPLRTPTGRQNLARRLEGTLPPARLMLLRAVSELALTQNAALYIVGGFVRDLLLERPSPDLDLVVEGDAIVLGNALVEKYGGRVTTHKRFGTAKWQIASICTKLAEMFSNEFDQSIEVSDFPETLDLVSARREFYSHPTALPTVERGSIKLDLHRRDFTINTLAMRLDGRHYGELHDYWGGLADLQAGVVRVLHSLSFVDDPTRILRAVRFEQRFSHRIEDRTLELLVAALPLLDRVSGDRLRHELNVFLQEPKGMQMLTRLAELGTLTAIHEAIPWGKDVQTRLELAFNCEPESEWELEEVIDRYPLPLALAYTLWFMTLPRVTAASITGRLKIPGWLTKIILAACDPLQDRPQLFDGPASAVVEHLNGMPRLALYAHFLIAEDDRMKRSLWSYITEWRLVEPVTSGNDLRKRDISPGPNYKRILDTLRAAWLDGEVTSSKEEIILLEKLLSE
;
A
#
# COMPACT_ATOMS: atom_id res chain seq x y z
N ASP A 1 -9.05 -31.02 3.72
CA ASP A 1 -8.75 -30.75 2.30
C ASP A 1 -7.85 -29.55 2.02
N ARG A 2 -8.26 -28.31 2.32
CA ARG A 2 -7.43 -27.12 1.99
C ARG A 2 -6.06 -27.10 2.68
N THR A 3 -5.97 -27.50 3.95
CA THR A 3 -4.70 -27.59 4.71
C THR A 3 -3.73 -28.59 4.08
N LEU A 4 -4.26 -29.75 3.65
CA LEU A 4 -3.52 -30.82 2.96
C LEU A 4 -3.08 -30.38 1.56
N SER A 5 -3.95 -29.71 0.79
CA SER A 5 -3.58 -29.19 -0.54
C SER A 5 -2.51 -28.11 -0.48
N HIS A 6 -2.45 -27.36 0.63
CA HIS A 6 -1.48 -26.28 0.84
C HIS A 6 -0.16 -26.73 1.47
N LYS A 7 0.04 -28.03 1.72
CA LYS A 7 1.23 -28.59 2.40
C LYS A 7 1.61 -27.83 3.67
N LEU A 8 0.61 -27.35 4.40
CA LEU A 8 0.82 -26.66 5.66
C LEU A 8 1.12 -27.72 6.72
N ASN A 9 2.22 -27.55 7.46
CA ASN A 9 2.60 -28.41 8.58
C ASN A 9 1.81 -27.99 9.83
N LEU A 10 0.50 -27.82 9.66
CA LEU A 10 -0.45 -27.45 10.71
C LEU A 10 -1.24 -28.71 11.06
N GLU A 11 -1.35 -28.99 12.35
CA GLU A 11 -2.20 -30.07 12.84
C GLU A 11 -3.67 -29.65 12.79
N ALA A 12 -4.59 -30.62 12.75
CA ALA A 12 -6.02 -30.31 12.69
C ALA A 12 -6.46 -29.40 13.85
N GLN A 13 -5.87 -29.60 15.03
CA GLN A 13 -6.12 -28.78 16.23
C GLN A 13 -5.71 -27.30 16.09
N ASP A 14 -4.77 -26.98 15.19
CA ASP A 14 -4.29 -25.60 14.99
C ASP A 14 -5.28 -24.75 14.18
N VAL A 15 -6.19 -25.41 13.45
CA VAL A 15 -7.11 -24.76 12.50
C VAL A 15 -8.57 -25.20 12.66
N MET A 16 -8.83 -26.22 13.47
CA MET A 16 -10.16 -26.76 13.78
C MET A 16 -10.29 -26.94 15.30
N GLU A 17 -11.43 -26.53 15.85
CA GLU A 17 -11.82 -26.93 17.21
C GLU A 17 -12.46 -28.32 17.16
N VAL A 18 -12.24 -29.13 18.19
CA VAL A 18 -13.02 -30.36 18.40
C VAL A 18 -14.34 -29.95 19.02
N GLY A 19 -15.45 -30.25 18.35
CA GLY A 19 -16.78 -29.84 18.76
C GLY A 19 -17.57 -30.98 19.34
N GLU A 20 -18.31 -30.69 20.41
CA GLU A 20 -19.33 -31.58 20.98
C GLU A 20 -20.73 -31.28 20.42
N ALA A 21 -20.85 -30.25 19.57
CA ALA A 21 -22.12 -29.81 19.03
C ALA A 21 -22.59 -30.73 17.90
N THR A 22 -23.57 -31.57 18.20
CA THR A 22 -24.28 -32.44 17.25
C THR A 22 -25.77 -32.14 17.28
N ILE A 23 -26.51 -32.59 16.27
CA ILE A 23 -27.98 -32.52 16.27
C ILE A 23 -28.60 -33.84 15.80
N GLY A 24 -29.77 -34.23 16.32
CA GLY A 24 -30.52 -35.37 15.81
C GLY A 24 -31.23 -35.08 14.47
N PRO A 25 -31.55 -36.10 13.64
CA PRO A 25 -32.22 -35.91 12.34
C PRO A 25 -33.65 -35.37 12.44
N ASN A 26 -34.32 -35.60 13.57
CA ASN A 26 -35.71 -35.19 13.80
C ASN A 26 -35.83 -33.91 14.63
N GLU A 27 -34.72 -33.23 14.93
CA GLU A 27 -34.74 -32.00 15.70
C GLU A 27 -35.23 -30.81 14.87
N PRO A 28 -35.96 -29.87 15.49
CA PRO A 28 -36.49 -28.70 14.81
C PRO A 28 -35.37 -27.75 14.38
N LEU A 29 -35.57 -27.03 13.27
CA LEU A 29 -34.59 -26.10 12.73
C LEU A 29 -34.23 -24.98 13.73
N GLU A 30 -35.15 -24.59 14.61
CA GLU A 30 -34.86 -23.64 15.68
C GLU A 30 -33.82 -24.15 16.67
N ALA A 31 -33.78 -25.46 16.95
CA ALA A 31 -32.76 -26.06 17.82
C ALA A 31 -31.37 -25.95 17.17
N LEU A 32 -31.28 -26.24 15.87
CA LEU A 32 -30.06 -26.06 15.09
C LEU A 32 -29.58 -24.60 15.08
N GLN A 33 -30.49 -23.64 14.91
CA GLN A 33 -30.17 -22.22 14.93
C GLN A 33 -29.63 -21.76 16.28
N ARG A 34 -30.29 -22.17 17.37
CA ARG A 34 -29.83 -21.86 18.73
C ARG A 34 -28.47 -22.48 19.00
N LEU A 35 -28.26 -23.72 18.57
CA LEU A 35 -26.99 -24.41 18.70
C LEU A 35 -25.88 -23.68 17.94
N MET A 36 -26.09 -23.33 16.67
CA MET A 36 -25.10 -22.55 15.89
C MET A 36 -24.84 -21.14 16.43
N THR A 37 -25.87 -20.49 16.99
CA THR A 37 -25.75 -19.14 17.58
C THR A 37 -24.99 -19.18 18.89
N ASN A 38 -25.32 -20.13 19.77
CA ASN A 38 -24.72 -20.23 21.10
C ASN A 38 -23.28 -20.75 21.05
N THR A 39 -23.00 -21.69 20.14
CA THR A 39 -21.66 -22.29 20.01
C THR A 39 -20.77 -21.50 19.06
N GLY A 40 -21.34 -20.73 18.13
CA GLY A 40 -20.59 -20.07 17.06
C GLY A 40 -20.18 -21.01 15.92
N TRP A 41 -20.63 -22.28 15.93
CA TRP A 41 -20.28 -23.27 14.93
C TRP A 41 -21.08 -23.09 13.63
N GLY A 42 -20.38 -23.20 12.49
CA GLY A 42 -20.95 -22.95 11.16
C GLY A 42 -21.40 -24.21 10.41
N GLN A 43 -20.98 -25.38 10.89
CA GLN A 43 -21.27 -26.68 10.32
C GLN A 43 -21.48 -27.63 11.48
N ILE A 44 -22.63 -28.28 11.55
CA ILE A 44 -23.03 -29.15 12.66
C ILE A 44 -23.34 -30.54 12.09
N PRO A 45 -22.66 -31.60 12.54
CA PRO A 45 -22.97 -32.97 12.16
C PRO A 45 -24.34 -33.40 12.69
N VAL A 46 -25.08 -34.14 11.86
CA VAL A 46 -26.34 -34.79 12.21
C VAL A 46 -26.03 -36.22 12.62
N VAL A 47 -26.42 -36.58 13.84
CA VAL A 47 -26.08 -37.86 14.48
C VAL A 47 -27.36 -38.61 14.82
N GLU A 48 -27.43 -39.88 14.45
CA GLU A 48 -28.49 -40.82 14.83
C GLU A 48 -27.82 -42.11 15.33
N ASP A 49 -28.23 -42.62 16.50
CA ASP A 49 -27.67 -43.82 17.12
C ASP A 49 -26.14 -43.85 17.28
N GLY A 50 -25.52 -42.68 17.44
CA GLY A 50 -24.06 -42.51 17.59
C GLY A 50 -23.28 -42.46 16.29
N GLU A 51 -23.95 -42.59 15.14
CA GLU A 51 -23.35 -42.50 13.81
C GLU A 51 -23.66 -41.16 13.14
N ILE A 52 -22.66 -40.59 12.44
CA ILE A 52 -22.84 -39.36 11.68
C ILE A 52 -23.54 -39.71 10.36
N ILE A 53 -24.81 -39.33 10.25
CA ILE A 53 -25.64 -39.58 9.07
C ILE A 53 -25.66 -38.39 8.10
N GLY A 54 -25.14 -37.23 8.51
CA GLY A 54 -25.04 -36.06 7.65
C GLY A 54 -24.38 -34.85 8.30
N ILE A 55 -24.37 -33.73 7.59
CA ILE A 55 -23.90 -32.44 8.10
C ILE A 55 -24.84 -31.34 7.62
N VAL A 56 -25.16 -30.39 8.50
CA VAL A 56 -25.93 -29.19 8.15
C VAL A 56 -25.07 -27.96 8.35
N THR A 57 -24.99 -27.12 7.33
CA THR A 57 -24.18 -25.89 7.38
C THR A 57 -25.05 -24.65 7.59
N ARG A 58 -24.44 -23.52 8.00
CA ARG A 58 -25.09 -22.20 7.98
C ARG A 58 -25.72 -21.91 6.62
N THR A 59 -25.08 -22.35 5.54
CA THR A 59 -25.61 -22.19 4.17
C THR A 59 -26.93 -22.94 3.98
N ASP A 60 -27.08 -24.11 4.60
CA ASP A 60 -28.29 -24.94 4.47
C ASP A 60 -29.44 -24.42 5.35
N ILE A 61 -29.12 -23.86 6.53
CA ILE A 61 -30.08 -23.07 7.30
C ILE A 61 -30.53 -21.84 6.51
N LEU A 62 -29.59 -21.14 5.86
CA LEU A 62 -29.93 -19.96 5.05
C LEU A 62 -30.81 -20.32 3.84
N LYS A 63 -30.58 -21.47 3.19
CA LYS A 63 -31.43 -21.97 2.11
C LYS A 63 -32.85 -22.30 2.60
N THR A 64 -32.99 -22.91 3.79
CA THR A 64 -34.28 -23.32 4.36
C THR A 64 -35.05 -22.16 5.01
N LEU A 65 -34.34 -21.14 5.50
CA LEU A 65 -34.89 -19.85 5.94
C LEU A 65 -35.43 -18.98 4.79
N THR A 66 -35.44 -19.48 3.55
CA THR A 66 -35.98 -18.78 2.39
C THR A 66 -37.36 -19.30 1.96
N PRO A 67 -38.44 -19.09 2.72
CA PRO A 67 -39.69 -18.67 2.10
C PRO A 67 -39.65 -17.15 2.01
N LEU A 68 -39.30 -16.58 0.84
CA LEU A 68 -39.41 -15.13 0.55
C LEU A 68 -39.17 -14.27 1.81
N ARG A 69 -38.04 -14.47 2.52
CA ARG A 69 -37.65 -13.49 3.53
C ARG A 69 -37.26 -12.27 2.72
N THR A 70 -38.21 -11.34 2.59
CA THR A 70 -37.93 -9.97 2.20
C THR A 70 -36.69 -9.59 2.99
N PRO A 71 -35.56 -9.24 2.33
CA PRO A 71 -34.34 -8.90 3.03
C PRO A 71 -34.72 -7.89 4.11
N THR A 72 -34.38 -8.19 5.36
CA THR A 72 -34.51 -7.25 6.48
C THR A 72 -33.99 -5.90 6.01
N GLY A 73 -34.92 -4.98 5.71
CA GLY A 73 -34.69 -3.70 5.05
C GLY A 73 -33.78 -3.75 3.83
N ARG A 74 -34.32 -3.84 2.60
CA ARG A 74 -33.57 -3.34 1.43
C ARG A 74 -33.32 -1.84 1.66
N GLN A 75 -32.20 -1.53 2.28
CA GLN A 75 -31.77 -0.15 2.44
C GLN A 75 -31.43 0.33 1.03
N ASN A 76 -32.17 1.34 0.57
CA ASN A 76 -31.89 1.99 -0.69
C ASN A 76 -31.00 3.21 -0.43
N LEU A 77 -29.79 3.20 -0.98
CA LEU A 77 -28.79 4.25 -0.80
C LEU A 77 -28.74 5.21 -2.00
N ALA A 78 -29.71 5.18 -2.93
CA ALA A 78 -29.72 6.01 -4.13
C ALA A 78 -29.57 7.50 -3.81
N ARG A 79 -30.38 8.03 -2.88
CA ARG A 79 -30.30 9.46 -2.48
C ARG A 79 -28.93 9.82 -1.91
N ARG A 80 -28.33 8.91 -1.13
CA ARG A 80 -27.00 9.14 -0.54
C ARG A 80 -25.94 9.12 -1.62
N LEU A 81 -26.00 8.17 -2.55
CA LEU A 81 -25.10 8.09 -3.70
C LEU A 81 -25.16 9.37 -4.55
N GLU A 82 -26.37 9.80 -4.90
CA GLU A 82 -26.61 10.98 -5.74
C GLU A 82 -26.18 12.29 -5.06
N GLY A 83 -26.39 12.41 -3.74
CA GLY A 83 -25.96 13.58 -2.98
C GLY A 83 -24.45 13.64 -2.73
N THR A 84 -23.73 12.52 -2.93
CA THR A 84 -22.30 12.41 -2.61
C THR A 84 -21.41 12.50 -3.85
N LEU A 85 -21.87 12.01 -5.00
CA LEU A 85 -21.08 12.01 -6.23
C LEU A 85 -21.17 13.36 -6.96
N PRO A 86 -20.02 13.89 -7.46
CA PRO A 86 -20.03 14.99 -8.40
C PRO A 86 -20.90 14.69 -9.63
N PRO A 87 -21.58 15.69 -10.23
CA PRO A 87 -22.48 15.49 -11.36
C PRO A 87 -21.87 14.67 -12.50
N ALA A 88 -20.63 14.98 -12.91
CA ALA A 88 -19.92 14.26 -13.97
C ALA A 88 -19.83 12.74 -13.71
N ARG A 89 -19.49 12.36 -12.47
CA ARG A 89 -19.32 10.96 -12.06
C ARG A 89 -20.65 10.25 -11.94
N LEU A 90 -21.66 10.94 -11.44
CA LEU A 90 -23.01 10.40 -11.38
C LEU A 90 -23.55 10.11 -12.79
N MET A 91 -23.31 11.00 -13.76
CA MET A 91 -23.73 10.79 -15.14
C MET A 91 -22.96 9.65 -15.79
N LEU A 92 -21.65 9.55 -15.56
CA LEU A 92 -20.85 8.41 -16.00
C LEU A 92 -21.42 7.09 -15.44
N LEU A 93 -21.77 7.05 -14.16
CA LEU A 93 -22.36 5.88 -13.51
C LEU A 93 -23.71 5.48 -14.15
N ARG A 94 -24.57 6.47 -14.43
CA ARG A 94 -25.86 6.25 -15.11
C ARG A 94 -25.66 5.72 -16.53
N ALA A 95 -24.75 6.31 -17.31
CA ALA A 95 -24.43 5.86 -18.65
C ALA A 95 -23.94 4.40 -18.69
N VAL A 96 -23.08 4.01 -17.75
CA VAL A 96 -22.59 2.63 -17.62
C VAL A 96 -23.72 1.69 -17.18
N SER A 97 -24.56 2.12 -16.24
CA SER A 97 -25.72 1.35 -15.77
C SER A 97 -26.72 1.06 -16.89
N GLU A 98 -27.09 2.06 -17.68
CA GLU A 98 -28.01 1.89 -18.80
C GLU A 98 -27.46 0.92 -19.84
N LEU A 99 -26.17 1.03 -20.16
CA LEU A 99 -25.55 0.14 -21.12
C LEU A 99 -25.47 -1.30 -20.57
N ALA A 100 -25.18 -1.47 -19.28
CA ALA A 100 -25.22 -2.78 -18.63
C ALA A 100 -26.64 -3.39 -18.68
N LEU A 101 -27.67 -2.57 -18.45
CA LEU A 101 -29.06 -3.00 -18.52
C LEU A 101 -29.46 -3.49 -19.92
N THR A 102 -29.04 -2.80 -20.99
CA THR A 102 -29.31 -3.25 -22.37
C THR A 102 -28.65 -4.58 -22.71
N GLN A 103 -27.57 -4.94 -22.00
CA GLN A 103 -26.87 -6.21 -22.13
C GLN A 103 -27.36 -7.29 -21.14
N ASN A 104 -28.45 -7.03 -20.38
CA ASN A 104 -28.93 -7.88 -19.29
C ASN A 104 -27.84 -8.24 -18.26
N ALA A 105 -26.88 -7.34 -18.05
CA ALA A 105 -25.83 -7.50 -17.06
C ALA A 105 -26.16 -6.69 -15.80
N ALA A 106 -26.13 -7.34 -14.63
CA ALA A 106 -26.31 -6.62 -13.37
C ALA A 106 -25.02 -5.85 -13.03
N LEU A 107 -25.16 -4.57 -12.68
CA LEU A 107 -24.06 -3.69 -12.35
C LEU A 107 -24.08 -3.38 -10.86
N TYR A 108 -22.93 -3.51 -10.23
CA TYR A 108 -22.75 -3.24 -8.80
C TYR A 108 -21.59 -2.28 -8.60
N ILE A 109 -21.72 -1.40 -7.61
CA ILE A 109 -20.58 -0.77 -6.97
C ILE A 109 -20.29 -1.51 -5.66
N VAL A 110 -19.03 -1.80 -5.37
CA VAL A 110 -18.67 -2.77 -4.33
C VAL A 110 -17.57 -2.29 -3.41
N GLY A 111 -17.50 -2.89 -2.22
CA GLY A 111 -16.35 -2.81 -1.33
C GLY A 111 -16.14 -1.44 -0.70
N GLY A 112 -14.93 -0.90 -0.89
CA GLY A 112 -14.46 0.30 -0.18
C GLY A 112 -15.40 1.48 -0.39
N PHE A 113 -15.85 1.72 -1.63
CA PHE A 113 -16.76 2.81 -1.93
C PHE A 113 -18.08 2.72 -1.14
N VAL A 114 -18.70 1.54 -1.06
CA VAL A 114 -19.98 1.37 -0.36
C VAL A 114 -19.82 1.58 1.15
N ARG A 115 -18.74 1.03 1.73
CA ARG A 115 -18.36 1.27 3.13
C ARG A 115 -18.13 2.76 3.40
N ASP A 116 -17.38 3.41 2.54
CA ASP A 116 -16.98 4.81 2.67
C ASP A 116 -18.17 5.75 2.49
N LEU A 117 -19.10 5.43 1.58
CA LEU A 117 -20.40 6.08 1.45
C LEU A 117 -21.21 5.94 2.75
N LEU A 118 -21.20 4.76 3.37
CA LEU A 118 -21.91 4.50 4.63
C LEU A 118 -21.30 5.23 5.83
N LEU A 119 -19.99 5.44 5.81
CA LEU A 119 -19.22 6.19 6.82
C LEU A 119 -19.18 7.70 6.57
N GLU A 120 -19.88 8.23 5.55
CA GLU A 120 -19.86 9.67 5.21
C GLU A 120 -18.46 10.19 4.83
N ARG A 121 -17.62 9.33 4.26
CA ARG A 121 -16.25 9.63 3.85
C ARG A 121 -16.00 9.15 2.42
N PRO A 122 -16.68 9.72 1.42
CA PRO A 122 -16.65 9.18 0.06
C PRO A 122 -15.24 9.07 -0.51
N SER A 123 -14.96 7.90 -1.10
CA SER A 123 -13.77 7.69 -1.89
C SER A 123 -14.02 8.11 -3.34
N PRO A 124 -13.03 8.73 -4.03
CA PRO A 124 -13.14 8.98 -5.45
C PRO A 124 -13.12 7.71 -6.30
N ASP A 125 -12.70 6.57 -5.74
CA ASP A 125 -12.50 5.33 -6.50
C ASP A 125 -13.83 4.57 -6.67
N LEU A 126 -14.29 4.43 -7.91
CA LEU A 126 -15.48 3.69 -8.29
C LEU A 126 -15.10 2.27 -8.71
N ASP A 127 -15.24 1.31 -7.80
CA ASP A 127 -15.06 -0.11 -8.09
C ASP A 127 -16.35 -0.71 -8.65
N LEU A 128 -16.44 -0.84 -9.98
CA LEU A 128 -17.60 -1.40 -10.65
C LEU A 128 -17.42 -2.88 -10.96
N VAL A 129 -18.38 -3.69 -10.48
CA VAL A 129 -18.47 -5.12 -10.74
C VAL A 129 -19.69 -5.43 -11.59
N VAL A 130 -19.46 -6.20 -12.66
CA VAL A 130 -20.48 -6.63 -13.60
C VAL A 130 -20.71 -8.12 -13.42
N GLU A 131 -21.94 -8.52 -13.10
CA GLU A 131 -22.36 -9.92 -13.16
C GLU A 131 -22.64 -10.26 -14.63
N GLY A 132 -21.54 -10.52 -15.36
CA GLY A 132 -21.50 -10.61 -16.81
C GLY A 132 -20.07 -10.44 -17.33
N ASP A 133 -19.92 -10.06 -18.59
CA ASP A 133 -18.61 -9.81 -19.21
C ASP A 133 -18.27 -8.32 -19.21
N ALA A 134 -17.37 -7.92 -18.30
CA ALA A 134 -16.90 -6.54 -18.20
C ALA A 134 -16.14 -6.07 -19.45
N ILE A 135 -15.54 -6.98 -20.22
CA ILE A 135 -14.86 -6.65 -21.47
C ILE A 135 -15.88 -6.30 -22.55
N VAL A 136 -16.98 -7.04 -22.63
CA VAL A 136 -18.08 -6.74 -23.56
C VAL A 136 -18.70 -5.39 -23.21
N LEU A 137 -18.98 -5.13 -21.93
CA LEU A 137 -19.48 -3.83 -21.50
C LEU A 137 -18.50 -2.70 -21.82
N GLY A 138 -17.21 -2.89 -21.53
CA GLY A 138 -16.16 -1.91 -21.83
C GLY A 138 -16.03 -1.58 -23.32
N ASN A 139 -16.12 -2.59 -24.20
CA ASN A 139 -16.11 -2.36 -25.65
C ASN A 139 -17.35 -1.59 -26.12
N ALA A 140 -18.52 -1.91 -25.59
CA ALA A 140 -19.76 -1.20 -25.93
C ALA A 140 -19.73 0.27 -25.46
N LEU A 141 -19.07 0.57 -24.32
CA LEU A 141 -18.86 1.95 -23.86
C LEU A 141 -17.99 2.72 -24.86
N VAL A 142 -16.93 2.09 -25.37
CA VAL A 142 -16.06 2.70 -26.39
C VAL A 142 -16.82 2.95 -27.69
N GLU A 143 -17.66 2.00 -28.11
CA GLU A 143 -18.48 2.14 -29.32
C GLU A 143 -19.49 3.30 -29.20
N LYS A 144 -20.16 3.43 -28.05
CA LYS A 144 -21.19 4.46 -27.83
C LYS A 144 -20.60 5.84 -27.55
N TYR A 145 -19.59 5.93 -26.69
CA TYR A 145 -19.10 7.21 -26.15
C TYR A 145 -17.71 7.60 -26.69
N GLY A 146 -16.88 6.62 -27.05
CA GLY A 146 -15.50 6.79 -27.50
C GLY A 146 -14.46 6.43 -26.44
N GLY A 147 -13.23 6.95 -26.60
CA GLY A 147 -12.11 6.65 -25.72
C GLY A 147 -11.41 5.34 -26.10
N ARG A 148 -10.74 4.71 -25.14
CA ARG A 148 -10.01 3.46 -25.36
C ARG A 148 -10.23 2.50 -24.20
N VAL A 149 -10.30 1.20 -24.48
CA VAL A 149 -10.34 0.18 -23.43
C VAL A 149 -9.05 -0.65 -23.43
N THR A 150 -8.47 -0.86 -22.25
CA THR A 150 -7.38 -1.83 -22.03
C THR A 150 -7.95 -3.02 -21.28
N THR A 151 -7.77 -4.23 -21.81
CA THR A 151 -8.43 -5.43 -21.27
C THR A 151 -7.42 -6.44 -20.75
N HIS A 152 -7.76 -7.10 -19.66
CA HIS A 152 -7.00 -8.24 -19.14
C HIS A 152 -7.90 -9.47 -19.09
N LYS A 153 -7.94 -10.21 -20.22
CA LYS A 153 -8.79 -11.40 -20.40
C LYS A 153 -8.66 -12.42 -19.27
N ARG A 154 -7.44 -12.68 -18.79
CA ARG A 154 -7.17 -13.62 -17.70
C ARG A 154 -7.90 -13.26 -16.41
N PHE A 155 -8.12 -11.97 -16.14
CA PHE A 155 -8.72 -11.50 -14.89
C PHE A 155 -10.18 -11.03 -15.05
N GLY A 156 -10.70 -11.03 -16.28
CA GLY A 156 -12.03 -10.52 -16.59
C GLY A 156 -12.17 -9.02 -16.30
N THR A 157 -11.12 -8.23 -16.53
CA THR A 157 -11.12 -6.79 -16.26
C THR A 157 -10.98 -5.96 -17.53
N ALA A 158 -11.65 -4.81 -17.53
CA ALA A 158 -11.59 -3.81 -18.59
C ALA A 158 -11.42 -2.42 -17.97
N LYS A 159 -10.37 -1.72 -18.38
CA LYS A 159 -10.06 -0.35 -17.97
C LYS A 159 -10.42 0.59 -19.10
N TRP A 160 -11.49 1.37 -18.91
CA TRP A 160 -11.95 2.36 -19.89
C TRP A 160 -11.23 3.69 -19.64
N GLN A 161 -10.40 4.09 -20.59
CA GLN A 161 -9.66 5.35 -20.58
C GLN A 161 -10.50 6.43 -21.24
N ILE A 162 -10.92 7.41 -20.44
CA ILE A 162 -11.88 8.45 -20.84
C ILE A 162 -11.27 9.87 -20.85
N ALA A 163 -10.04 10.04 -20.38
CA ALA A 163 -9.36 11.34 -20.33
C ALA A 163 -9.43 12.13 -21.66
N SER A 164 -9.30 11.46 -22.81
CA SER A 164 -9.35 12.11 -24.12
C SER A 164 -10.76 12.49 -24.60
N ILE A 165 -11.80 12.02 -23.91
CA ILE A 165 -13.21 12.26 -24.28
C ILE A 165 -13.99 13.02 -23.21
N CYS A 166 -13.37 13.44 -22.10
CA CYS A 166 -14.08 14.12 -21.00
C CYS A 166 -14.82 15.39 -21.46
N THR A 167 -14.23 16.21 -22.34
CA THR A 167 -14.90 17.40 -22.89
C THR A 167 -16.15 17.03 -23.69
N LYS A 168 -16.05 16.01 -24.56
CA LYS A 168 -17.18 15.50 -25.35
C LYS A 168 -18.27 14.92 -24.45
N LEU A 169 -17.89 14.18 -23.40
CA LEU A 169 -18.83 13.63 -22.41
C LEU A 169 -19.52 14.75 -21.63
N ALA A 170 -18.78 15.78 -21.20
CA ALA A 170 -19.34 16.93 -20.50
C ALA A 170 -20.38 17.66 -21.36
N GLU A 171 -20.08 17.93 -22.63
CA GLU A 171 -21.03 18.54 -23.57
C GLU A 171 -22.27 17.65 -23.79
N MET A 172 -22.07 16.36 -24.04
CA MET A 172 -23.16 15.40 -24.25
C MET A 172 -24.09 15.32 -23.05
N PHE A 173 -23.53 15.14 -21.85
CA PHE A 173 -24.31 15.01 -20.62
C PHE A 173 -24.92 16.35 -20.19
N SER A 174 -24.26 17.49 -20.44
CA SER A 174 -24.86 18.79 -20.11
C SER A 174 -26.13 19.05 -20.92
N ASN A 175 -26.12 18.66 -22.20
CA ASN A 175 -27.29 18.77 -23.07
C ASN A 175 -28.41 17.78 -22.68
N GLU A 176 -28.05 16.59 -22.23
CA GLU A 176 -29.00 15.55 -21.85
C GLU A 176 -29.72 15.85 -20.53
N PHE A 177 -29.04 16.51 -19.58
CA PHE A 177 -29.53 16.72 -18.21
C PHE A 177 -29.83 18.18 -17.84
N ASP A 178 -29.66 19.13 -18.77
CA ASP A 178 -29.87 20.57 -18.55
C ASP A 178 -29.11 21.11 -17.32
N GLN A 179 -27.87 20.63 -17.13
CA GLN A 179 -27.00 20.99 -16.02
C GLN A 179 -25.57 21.17 -16.52
N SER A 180 -24.87 22.21 -16.05
CA SER A 180 -23.45 22.40 -16.36
C SER A 180 -22.61 21.32 -15.70
N ILE A 181 -21.80 20.60 -16.49
CA ILE A 181 -20.90 19.55 -16.01
C ILE A 181 -19.44 20.00 -16.21
N GLU A 182 -18.72 20.09 -15.10
CA GLU A 182 -17.29 20.43 -15.11
C GLU A 182 -16.45 19.24 -15.58
N VAL A 183 -15.52 19.50 -16.51
CA VAL A 183 -14.64 18.47 -17.08
C VAL A 183 -13.70 17.90 -16.03
N SER A 184 -13.29 18.70 -15.04
CA SER A 184 -12.38 18.31 -13.96
C SER A 184 -12.95 17.23 -13.03
N ASP A 185 -14.26 17.06 -13.01
CA ASP A 185 -14.92 16.09 -12.12
C ASP A 185 -14.87 14.66 -12.66
N PHE A 186 -14.56 14.49 -13.95
CA PHE A 186 -14.39 13.17 -14.55
C PHE A 186 -13.10 12.49 -14.08
N PRO A 187 -13.13 11.18 -13.81
CA PRO A 187 -11.90 10.42 -13.64
C PRO A 187 -11.20 10.25 -14.99
N GLU A 188 -9.87 10.09 -14.99
CA GLU A 188 -9.14 9.79 -16.23
C GLU A 188 -9.50 8.39 -16.79
N THR A 189 -9.82 7.46 -15.88
CA THR A 189 -10.13 6.07 -16.22
C THR A 189 -11.21 5.51 -15.29
N LEU A 190 -11.99 4.55 -15.81
CA LEU A 190 -12.96 3.77 -15.05
C LEU A 190 -12.64 2.28 -15.16
N ASP A 191 -12.56 1.58 -14.03
CA ASP A 191 -12.26 0.15 -13.98
C ASP A 191 -13.56 -0.68 -13.87
N LEU A 192 -13.72 -1.65 -14.77
CA LEU A 192 -14.83 -2.60 -14.81
C LEU A 192 -14.29 -4.01 -14.57
N VAL A 193 -14.92 -4.73 -13.65
CA VAL A 193 -14.49 -6.08 -13.26
C VAL A 193 -15.65 -7.06 -13.39
N SER A 194 -15.46 -8.17 -14.09
CA SER A 194 -16.43 -9.27 -14.07
C SER A 194 -16.48 -9.92 -12.69
N ALA A 195 -17.69 -10.13 -12.18
CA ALA A 195 -17.91 -10.90 -10.96
C ALA A 195 -17.27 -12.29 -11.11
N ARG A 196 -16.44 -12.66 -10.15
CA ARG A 196 -15.59 -13.84 -10.26
C ARG A 196 -15.43 -14.58 -8.95
N ARG A 197 -15.22 -15.89 -9.07
CA ARG A 197 -14.76 -16.75 -7.99
C ARG A 197 -13.25 -16.91 -8.11
N GLU A 198 -12.56 -16.85 -6.97
CA GLU A 198 -11.12 -17.07 -6.89
C GLU A 198 -10.80 -18.43 -6.25
N PHE A 199 -9.81 -19.12 -6.81
CA PHE A 199 -9.22 -20.33 -6.23
C PHE A 199 -7.72 -20.13 -6.06
N TYR A 200 -7.22 -20.49 -4.88
CA TYR A 200 -5.81 -20.41 -4.52
C TYR A 200 -5.23 -21.82 -4.55
N SER A 201 -4.16 -22.04 -5.32
CA SER A 201 -3.51 -23.36 -5.40
C SER A 201 -2.62 -23.63 -4.18
N HIS A 202 -1.95 -22.59 -3.69
CA HIS A 202 -1.12 -22.61 -2.49
C HIS A 202 -1.17 -21.24 -1.79
N PRO A 203 -0.83 -21.16 -0.48
CA PRO A 203 -0.79 -19.89 0.24
C PRO A 203 0.09 -18.89 -0.50
N THR A 204 -0.28 -17.62 -0.53
CA THR A 204 0.42 -16.51 -1.23
C THR A 204 0.43 -16.53 -2.76
N ALA A 205 -0.12 -17.57 -3.40
CA ALA A 205 -0.20 -17.65 -4.86
C ALA A 205 -1.18 -16.62 -5.43
N LEU A 206 -0.93 -16.18 -6.67
CA LEU A 206 -1.96 -15.47 -7.44
C LEU A 206 -3.15 -16.40 -7.69
N PRO A 207 -4.40 -15.94 -7.50
CA PRO A 207 -5.57 -16.79 -7.68
C PRO A 207 -5.85 -17.09 -9.15
N THR A 208 -6.44 -18.25 -9.41
CA THR A 208 -7.14 -18.53 -10.67
C THR A 208 -8.57 -18.05 -10.57
N VAL A 209 -9.07 -17.37 -11.61
CA VAL A 209 -10.39 -16.74 -11.62
C VAL A 209 -11.35 -17.44 -12.58
N GLU A 210 -12.60 -17.58 -12.16
CA GLU A 210 -13.71 -18.06 -12.99
C GLU A 210 -14.90 -17.10 -12.84
N ARG A 211 -15.73 -16.98 -13.88
CA ARG A 211 -16.94 -16.15 -13.80
C ARG A 211 -17.88 -16.68 -12.70
N GLY A 212 -18.47 -15.77 -11.94
CA GLY A 212 -19.35 -16.11 -10.82
C GLY A 212 -20.40 -15.05 -10.57
N SER A 213 -21.23 -15.27 -9.55
CA SER A 213 -22.20 -14.29 -9.10
C SER A 213 -21.56 -13.23 -8.20
N ILE A 214 -22.27 -12.12 -8.00
CA ILE A 214 -21.83 -11.07 -7.05
C ILE A 214 -21.56 -11.66 -5.66
N LYS A 215 -22.37 -12.62 -5.20
CA LYS A 215 -22.19 -13.28 -3.90
C LYS A 215 -20.84 -14.00 -3.78
N LEU A 216 -20.40 -14.66 -4.86
CA LEU A 216 -19.10 -15.34 -4.90
C LEU A 216 -17.94 -14.35 -5.00
N ASP A 217 -18.11 -13.24 -5.72
CA ASP A 217 -17.11 -12.16 -5.77
C ASP A 217 -16.92 -11.47 -4.42
N LEU A 218 -17.99 -11.30 -3.65
CA LEU A 218 -17.90 -10.71 -2.32
C LEU A 218 -17.25 -11.66 -1.31
N HIS A 219 -17.44 -12.97 -1.45
CA HIS A 219 -16.87 -13.98 -0.54
C HIS A 219 -15.33 -14.06 -0.59
N ARG A 220 -14.70 -13.73 -1.73
CA ARG A 220 -13.24 -13.77 -1.88
C ARG A 220 -12.51 -12.55 -1.30
N ARG A 221 -13.24 -11.56 -0.80
CA ARG A 221 -12.67 -10.32 -0.24
C ARG A 221 -12.03 -10.55 1.12
N ASP A 222 -11.49 -9.50 1.71
CA ASP A 222 -10.71 -9.57 2.94
C ASP A 222 -11.58 -9.56 4.20
N PHE A 223 -12.45 -8.56 4.35
CA PHE A 223 -13.25 -8.32 5.55
C PHE A 223 -14.72 -8.08 5.23
N THR A 224 -15.60 -8.41 6.18
CA THR A 224 -17.07 -8.25 6.07
C THR A 224 -17.47 -6.82 5.69
N ILE A 225 -16.87 -5.80 6.31
CA ILE A 225 -17.09 -4.38 6.01
C ILE A 225 -16.78 -4.00 4.54
N ASN A 226 -15.97 -4.81 3.85
CA ASN A 226 -15.62 -4.63 2.43
C ASN A 226 -16.41 -5.57 1.50
N THR A 227 -17.44 -6.25 2.01
CA THR A 227 -18.32 -7.14 1.23
C THR A 227 -19.68 -6.56 0.91
N LEU A 228 -19.86 -5.26 1.18
CA LEU A 228 -21.07 -4.54 0.80
C LEU A 228 -21.07 -4.26 -0.70
N ALA A 229 -22.23 -4.46 -1.34
CA ALA A 229 -22.44 -4.15 -2.74
C ALA A 229 -23.73 -3.37 -2.91
N MET A 230 -23.73 -2.35 -3.76
CA MET A 230 -24.93 -1.62 -4.13
C MET A 230 -25.22 -1.82 -5.60
N ARG A 231 -26.43 -2.26 -5.92
CA ARG A 231 -26.86 -2.52 -7.30
C ARG A 231 -27.25 -1.21 -8.00
N LEU A 232 -26.93 -1.12 -9.29
CA LEU A 232 -27.01 0.12 -10.06
C LEU A 232 -27.92 0.03 -11.29
N ASP A 233 -28.45 -1.14 -11.66
CA ASP A 233 -29.27 -1.29 -12.88
C ASP A 233 -30.78 -1.26 -12.62
N GLY A 234 -31.50 -0.56 -13.52
CA GLY A 234 -32.97 -0.56 -13.60
C GLY A 234 -33.68 -0.29 -12.28
N ARG A 235 -34.70 -1.10 -11.96
CA ARG A 235 -35.50 -0.97 -10.73
C ARG A 235 -34.72 -1.23 -9.43
N HIS A 236 -33.51 -1.76 -9.54
CA HIS A 236 -32.67 -2.13 -8.40
C HIS A 236 -31.65 -1.04 -8.04
N TYR A 237 -31.71 0.12 -8.70
CA TYR A 237 -30.81 1.24 -8.45
C TYR A 237 -30.80 1.65 -6.97
N GLY A 238 -29.62 1.61 -6.37
CA GLY A 238 -29.39 1.95 -4.97
C GLY A 238 -29.67 0.84 -3.97
N GLU A 239 -30.12 -0.36 -4.39
CA GLU A 239 -30.35 -1.47 -3.47
C GLU A 239 -29.03 -1.97 -2.85
N LEU A 240 -28.91 -1.92 -1.52
CA LEU A 240 -27.78 -2.49 -0.79
C LEU A 240 -27.93 -4.01 -0.64
N HIS A 241 -26.87 -4.72 -0.97
CA HIS A 241 -26.69 -6.16 -0.78
C HIS A 241 -25.60 -6.40 0.27
N ASP A 242 -25.99 -7.09 1.34
CA ASP A 242 -25.09 -7.58 2.38
C ASP A 242 -25.39 -9.07 2.63
N TYR A 243 -24.46 -9.93 2.21
CA TYR A 243 -24.59 -11.38 2.39
C TYR A 243 -23.82 -11.89 3.63
N TRP A 244 -22.97 -11.07 4.22
CA TRP A 244 -21.96 -11.50 5.20
C TRP A 244 -21.99 -10.69 6.50
N GLY A 245 -22.98 -9.82 6.69
CA GLY A 245 -23.14 -9.01 7.89
C GLY A 245 -22.21 -7.81 7.97
N GLY A 246 -21.68 -7.35 6.82
CA GLY A 246 -20.76 -6.22 6.74
C GLY A 246 -21.36 -4.93 7.28
N LEU A 247 -22.68 -4.72 7.17
CA LEU A 247 -23.35 -3.52 7.67
C LEU A 247 -23.38 -3.51 9.20
N ALA A 248 -23.67 -4.66 9.81
CA ALA A 248 -23.69 -4.81 11.26
C ALA A 248 -22.29 -4.65 11.86
N ASP A 249 -21.27 -5.27 11.26
CA ASP A 249 -19.88 -5.10 11.68
C ASP A 249 -19.41 -3.65 11.50
N LEU A 250 -19.82 -2.97 10.42
CA LEU A 250 -19.50 -1.56 10.21
C LEU A 250 -20.11 -0.67 11.29
N GLN A 251 -21.36 -0.92 11.69
CA GLN A 251 -22.03 -0.20 12.77
C GLN A 251 -21.44 -0.49 14.16
N ALA A 252 -21.03 -1.74 14.40
CA ALA A 252 -20.38 -2.16 15.64
C ALA A 252 -18.90 -1.75 15.72
N GLY A 253 -18.33 -1.27 14.61
CA GLY A 253 -16.93 -0.90 14.51
C GLY A 253 -15.99 -2.11 14.60
N VAL A 254 -16.30 -3.19 13.89
CA VAL A 254 -15.58 -4.46 13.94
C VAL A 254 -14.93 -4.78 12.59
N VAL A 255 -13.67 -5.22 12.63
CA VAL A 255 -12.96 -5.79 11.48
C VAL A 255 -12.94 -7.31 11.61
N ARG A 256 -13.68 -7.99 10.73
CA ARG A 256 -13.91 -9.45 10.76
C ARG A 256 -13.58 -10.09 9.42
N VAL A 257 -12.88 -11.22 9.43
CA VAL A 257 -12.63 -12.02 8.20
C VAL A 257 -13.82 -12.87 7.81
N LEU A 258 -13.94 -13.20 6.52
CA LEU A 258 -15.05 -14.00 5.98
C LEU A 258 -14.96 -15.49 6.31
N HIS A 259 -13.74 -16.02 6.48
CA HIS A 259 -13.50 -17.42 6.80
C HIS A 259 -12.12 -17.62 7.47
N SER A 260 -11.94 -18.75 8.15
CA SER A 260 -10.73 -19.07 8.93
C SER A 260 -9.44 -19.05 8.10
N LEU A 261 -9.51 -19.42 6.82
CA LEU A 261 -8.35 -19.45 5.92
C LEU A 261 -8.01 -18.09 5.28
N SER A 262 -8.66 -16.98 5.66
CA SER A 262 -8.50 -15.68 4.99
C SER A 262 -7.04 -15.21 4.93
N PHE A 263 -6.33 -15.27 6.05
CA PHE A 263 -4.91 -14.89 6.13
C PHE A 263 -3.97 -15.94 5.51
N VAL A 264 -4.42 -17.19 5.38
CA VAL A 264 -3.65 -18.24 4.70
C VAL A 264 -3.69 -18.04 3.18
N ASP A 265 -4.87 -17.71 2.66
CA ASP A 265 -5.08 -17.41 1.24
C ASP A 265 -4.26 -16.16 0.85
N ASP A 266 -4.31 -15.11 1.67
CA ASP A 266 -3.51 -13.90 1.47
C ASP A 266 -3.02 -13.28 2.79
N PRO A 267 -1.75 -13.52 3.18
CA PRO A 267 -1.19 -12.97 4.41
C PRO A 267 -1.05 -11.45 4.40
N THR A 268 -1.11 -10.78 3.24
CA THR A 268 -1.14 -9.30 3.23
C THR A 268 -2.39 -8.73 3.90
N ARG A 269 -3.43 -9.55 4.08
CA ARG A 269 -4.62 -9.16 4.85
C ARG A 269 -4.31 -8.86 6.32
N ILE A 270 -3.23 -9.40 6.89
CA ILE A 270 -2.78 -9.07 8.25
C ILE A 270 -2.51 -7.57 8.37
N LEU A 271 -1.72 -7.03 7.44
CA LEU A 271 -1.42 -5.61 7.32
C LEU A 271 -2.71 -4.81 7.12
N ARG A 272 -3.55 -5.24 6.16
CA ARG A 272 -4.81 -4.54 5.86
C ARG A 272 -5.77 -4.51 7.05
N ALA A 273 -5.81 -5.55 7.89
CA ALA A 273 -6.64 -5.59 9.10
C ALA A 273 -6.27 -4.46 10.06
N VAL A 274 -4.97 -4.31 10.34
CA VAL A 274 -4.45 -3.23 11.19
C VAL A 274 -4.71 -1.86 10.57
N ARG A 275 -4.55 -1.73 9.24
CA ARG A 275 -4.89 -0.48 8.54
C ARG A 275 -6.35 -0.11 8.78
N PHE A 276 -7.30 -1.04 8.61
CA PHE A 276 -8.72 -0.75 8.81
C PHE A 276 -9.10 -0.53 10.27
N GLU A 277 -8.48 -1.26 11.20
CA GLU A 277 -8.61 -1.05 12.65
C GLU A 277 -8.31 0.42 12.99
N GLN A 278 -7.13 0.92 12.61
CA GLN A 278 -6.70 2.26 12.99
C GLN A 278 -7.38 3.37 12.16
N ARG A 279 -7.55 3.17 10.83
CA ARG A 279 -8.15 4.16 9.92
C ARG A 279 -9.58 4.53 10.33
N PHE A 280 -10.36 3.53 10.72
CA PHE A 280 -11.76 3.71 11.09
C PHE A 280 -11.99 3.72 12.61
N SER A 281 -10.94 3.60 13.42
CA SER A 281 -11.05 3.45 14.87
C SER A 281 -11.96 2.26 15.26
N HIS A 282 -11.84 1.17 14.50
CA HIS A 282 -12.54 -0.09 14.73
C HIS A 282 -11.67 -1.03 15.57
N ARG A 283 -12.24 -2.16 16.00
CA ARG A 283 -11.55 -3.24 16.70
C ARG A 283 -11.50 -4.49 15.81
N ILE A 284 -10.35 -5.17 15.76
CA ILE A 284 -10.28 -6.51 15.17
C ILE A 284 -11.01 -7.50 16.09
N GLU A 285 -11.95 -8.27 15.54
CA GLU A 285 -12.66 -9.30 16.31
C GLU A 285 -11.68 -10.32 16.94
N ASP A 286 -11.95 -10.78 18.17
CA ASP A 286 -11.09 -11.72 18.91
C ASP A 286 -10.67 -12.94 18.08
N ARG A 287 -11.62 -13.63 17.45
CA ARG A 287 -11.29 -14.79 16.59
C ARG A 287 -10.47 -14.39 15.37
N THR A 288 -10.76 -13.24 14.78
CA THR A 288 -9.99 -12.71 13.65
C THR A 288 -8.55 -12.37 14.09
N LEU A 289 -8.36 -11.88 15.32
CA LEU A 289 -7.06 -11.57 15.89
C LEU A 289 -6.25 -12.85 16.16
N GLU A 290 -6.86 -13.90 16.70
CA GLU A 290 -6.22 -15.21 16.88
C GLU A 290 -5.71 -15.77 15.55
N LEU A 291 -6.56 -15.76 14.51
CA LEU A 291 -6.20 -16.21 13.17
C LEU A 291 -5.08 -15.37 12.55
N LEU A 292 -5.08 -14.06 12.82
CA LEU A 292 -4.03 -13.15 12.38
C LEU A 292 -2.69 -13.53 12.99
N VAL A 293 -2.65 -13.71 14.32
CA VAL A 293 -1.43 -14.06 15.06
C VAL A 293 -0.90 -15.42 14.60
N ALA A 294 -1.77 -16.42 14.44
CA ALA A 294 -1.39 -17.74 13.93
C ALA A 294 -0.82 -17.70 12.50
N ALA A 295 -1.24 -16.74 11.68
CA ALA A 295 -0.80 -16.60 10.30
C ALA A 295 0.47 -15.76 10.10
N LEU A 296 1.01 -15.11 11.15
CA LEU A 296 2.21 -14.27 11.05
C LEU A 296 3.40 -14.96 10.36
N PRO A 297 3.72 -16.25 10.63
CA PRO A 297 4.83 -16.93 9.96
C PRO A 297 4.67 -17.03 8.43
N LEU A 298 3.45 -16.90 7.90
CA LEU A 298 3.19 -16.94 6.46
C LEU A 298 3.64 -15.66 5.74
N LEU A 299 3.93 -14.57 6.47
CA LEU A 299 4.45 -13.33 5.88
C LEU A 299 5.80 -13.53 5.20
N ASP A 300 6.61 -14.49 5.63
CA ASP A 300 7.87 -14.87 4.98
C ASP A 300 7.66 -15.29 3.52
N ARG A 301 6.51 -15.90 3.21
CA ARG A 301 6.15 -16.32 1.85
C ARG A 301 5.63 -15.18 0.97
N VAL A 302 5.31 -14.03 1.56
CA VAL A 302 4.85 -12.85 0.81
C VAL A 302 6.04 -12.14 0.18
N SER A 303 5.91 -11.83 -1.11
CA SER A 303 6.95 -11.11 -1.84
C SER A 303 7.24 -9.73 -1.22
N GLY A 304 8.51 -9.35 -1.20
CA GLY A 304 8.96 -8.05 -0.69
C GLY A 304 8.24 -6.87 -1.34
N ASP A 305 7.93 -6.95 -2.64
CA ASP A 305 7.21 -5.90 -3.36
C ASP A 305 5.81 -5.63 -2.78
N ARG A 306 5.10 -6.69 -2.37
CA ARG A 306 3.76 -6.56 -1.76
C ARG A 306 3.84 -6.02 -0.34
N LEU A 307 4.82 -6.46 0.45
CA LEU A 307 5.05 -5.94 1.80
C LEU A 307 5.43 -4.46 1.76
N ARG A 308 6.39 -4.09 0.90
CA ARG A 308 6.79 -2.69 0.66
C ARG A 308 5.61 -1.85 0.20
N HIS A 309 4.76 -2.37 -0.69
CA HIS A 309 3.58 -1.63 -1.12
C HIS A 309 2.65 -1.29 0.06
N GLU A 310 2.33 -2.26 0.92
CA GLU A 310 1.52 -1.99 2.11
C GLU A 310 2.25 -1.05 3.09
N LEU A 311 3.56 -1.21 3.33
CA LEU A 311 4.37 -0.29 4.16
C LEU A 311 4.37 1.14 3.61
N ASN A 312 4.47 1.33 2.29
CA ASN A 312 4.34 2.64 1.65
C ASN A 312 2.96 3.25 1.92
N VAL A 313 1.90 2.44 1.90
CA VAL A 313 0.55 2.92 2.24
C VAL A 313 0.49 3.34 3.71
N PHE A 314 1.04 2.57 4.63
CA PHE A 314 1.09 2.95 6.06
C PHE A 314 1.84 4.25 6.30
N LEU A 315 3.01 4.42 5.69
CA LEU A 315 3.83 5.61 5.87
C LEU A 315 3.15 6.89 5.34
N GLN A 316 2.24 6.75 4.37
CA GLN A 316 1.49 7.88 3.78
C GLN A 316 0.09 8.09 4.39
N GLU A 317 -0.36 7.21 5.29
CA GLU A 317 -1.64 7.37 5.98
C GLU A 317 -1.53 8.37 7.13
N PRO A 318 -2.54 9.22 7.38
CA PRO A 318 -2.51 10.20 8.47
C PRO A 318 -2.27 9.59 9.86
N LYS A 319 -2.72 8.34 10.08
CA LYS A 319 -2.51 7.58 11.32
C LYS A 319 -1.39 6.53 11.18
N GLY A 320 -0.45 6.74 10.26
CA GLY A 320 0.60 5.78 9.93
C GLY A 320 1.43 5.31 11.13
N MET A 321 1.80 6.23 12.02
CA MET A 321 2.58 5.89 13.23
C MET A 321 1.81 4.99 14.20
N GLN A 322 0.49 5.20 14.34
CA GLN A 322 -0.38 4.35 15.16
C GLN A 322 -0.49 2.95 14.54
N MET A 323 -0.64 2.89 13.21
CA MET A 323 -0.69 1.62 12.47
C MET A 323 0.61 0.83 12.59
N LEU A 324 1.77 1.45 12.41
CA LEU A 324 3.07 0.79 12.56
C LEU A 324 3.34 0.34 14.00
N THR A 325 2.90 1.13 15.00
CA THR A 325 2.94 0.72 16.41
C THR A 325 2.10 -0.53 16.64
N ARG A 326 0.89 -0.55 16.11
CA ARG A 326 0.02 -1.71 16.21
C ARG A 326 0.61 -2.95 15.52
N LEU A 327 1.26 -2.78 14.36
CA LEU A 327 1.99 -3.88 13.70
C LEU A 327 3.16 -4.39 14.55
N ALA A 328 3.86 -3.51 15.26
CA ALA A 328 4.92 -3.89 16.18
C ALA A 328 4.38 -4.68 17.39
N GLU A 329 3.30 -4.21 18.02
CA GLU A 329 2.63 -4.89 19.14
C GLU A 329 2.18 -6.31 18.79
N LEU A 330 1.67 -6.49 17.57
CA LEU A 330 1.23 -7.79 17.06
C LEU A 330 2.40 -8.67 16.58
N GLY A 331 3.65 -8.23 16.68
CA GLY A 331 4.82 -8.96 16.18
C GLY A 331 4.90 -9.03 14.65
N THR A 332 4.08 -8.25 13.93
CA THR A 332 4.03 -8.27 12.46
C THR A 332 5.28 -7.69 11.83
N LEU A 333 5.86 -6.62 12.40
CA LEU A 333 7.14 -6.08 11.91
C LEU A 333 8.27 -7.11 12.04
N THR A 334 8.35 -7.79 13.18
CA THR A 334 9.31 -8.87 13.43
C THR A 334 9.12 -10.04 12.46
N ALA A 335 7.87 -10.40 12.16
CA ALA A 335 7.55 -11.44 11.18
C ALA A 335 7.90 -11.06 9.73
N ILE A 336 7.94 -9.77 9.40
CA ILE A 336 8.46 -9.29 8.09
C ILE A 336 9.98 -9.43 8.05
N HIS A 337 10.66 -8.93 9.09
CA HIS A 337 12.10 -9.05 9.28
C HIS A 337 12.45 -8.72 10.74
N GLU A 338 13.16 -9.63 11.41
CA GLU A 338 13.45 -9.55 12.86
C GLU A 338 14.14 -8.25 13.29
N ALA A 339 14.98 -7.70 12.42
CA ALA A 339 15.77 -6.50 12.70
C ALA A 339 15.09 -5.17 12.33
N ILE A 340 13.80 -5.16 11.93
CA ILE A 340 13.09 -3.89 11.70
C ILE A 340 12.91 -3.17 13.05
N PRO A 341 13.51 -1.99 13.26
CA PRO A 341 13.40 -1.30 14.52
C PRO A 341 12.04 -0.60 14.63
N TRP A 342 11.47 -0.63 15.83
CA TRP A 342 10.31 0.19 16.16
C TRP A 342 10.39 0.70 17.60
N GLY A 343 10.19 2.00 17.77
CA GLY A 343 10.27 2.68 19.06
C GLY A 343 10.03 4.18 18.91
N LYS A 344 10.08 4.90 20.04
CA LYS A 344 9.79 6.36 20.06
C LYS A 344 10.74 7.15 19.15
N ASP A 345 12.02 6.81 19.16
CA ASP A 345 13.03 7.52 18.34
C ASP A 345 12.79 7.33 16.84
N VAL A 346 12.34 6.14 16.43
CA VAL A 346 11.95 5.88 15.04
C VAL A 346 10.72 6.71 14.66
N GLN A 347 9.72 6.78 15.54
CA GLN A 347 8.52 7.58 15.29
C GLN A 347 8.87 9.06 15.11
N THR A 348 9.69 9.64 16.00
CA THR A 348 10.15 11.03 15.88
C THR A 348 10.90 11.28 14.57
N ARG A 349 11.78 10.36 14.17
CA ARG A 349 12.49 10.46 12.88
C ARG A 349 11.55 10.37 11.67
N LEU A 350 10.55 9.49 11.71
CA LEU A 350 9.55 9.40 10.65
C LEU A 350 8.68 10.67 10.60
N GLU A 351 8.29 11.23 11.74
CA GLU A 351 7.59 12.52 11.81
C GLU A 351 8.42 13.66 11.20
N LEU A 352 9.74 13.69 11.44
CA LEU A 352 10.63 14.66 10.79
C LEU A 352 10.60 14.50 9.26
N ALA A 353 10.59 13.27 8.75
CA ALA A 353 10.58 12.99 7.31
C ALA A 353 9.37 13.60 6.58
N PHE A 354 8.21 13.61 7.22
CA PHE A 354 6.95 14.09 6.62
C PHE A 354 6.64 15.56 6.91
N ASN A 355 7.34 16.18 7.88
CA ASN A 355 7.12 17.57 8.27
C ASN A 355 8.27 18.51 7.89
N CYS A 356 9.37 18.00 7.33
CA CYS A 356 10.47 18.84 6.89
C CYS A 356 10.21 19.43 5.49
N GLU A 357 10.67 20.66 5.28
CA GLU A 357 10.70 21.32 3.98
C GLU A 357 12.17 21.65 3.66
N PRO A 358 12.85 20.84 2.82
CA PRO A 358 14.26 21.08 2.52
C PRO A 358 14.45 22.39 1.77
N GLU A 359 15.50 23.13 2.12
CA GLU A 359 15.90 24.33 1.39
C GLU A 359 16.38 23.98 -0.03
N SER A 360 16.25 24.94 -0.95
CA SER A 360 16.53 24.76 -2.39
C SER A 360 17.97 24.33 -2.69
N GLU A 361 18.89 24.70 -1.83
CA GLU A 361 20.33 24.45 -1.88
C GLU A 361 20.67 22.96 -1.77
N TRP A 362 19.80 22.19 -1.09
CA TRP A 362 19.91 20.74 -1.04
C TRP A 362 19.69 20.09 -2.40
N GLU A 363 19.04 20.79 -3.35
CA GLU A 363 18.78 20.32 -4.71
C GLU A 363 18.18 18.89 -4.70
N LEU A 364 17.16 18.69 -3.84
CA LEU A 364 16.42 17.43 -3.74
C LEU A 364 15.16 17.50 -4.60
N GLU A 365 14.99 16.50 -5.47
CA GLU A 365 13.78 16.37 -6.27
C GLU A 365 12.58 16.00 -5.39
N GLU A 366 11.43 16.64 -5.61
CA GLU A 366 10.18 16.33 -4.90
C GLU A 366 9.72 14.88 -5.14
N VAL A 367 10.03 14.32 -6.31
CA VAL A 367 9.69 12.96 -6.70
C VAL A 367 10.87 12.30 -7.40
N ILE A 368 11.42 11.24 -6.81
CA ILE A 368 12.52 10.45 -7.38
C ILE A 368 11.98 9.09 -7.82
N ASP A 369 11.96 8.82 -9.12
CA ASP A 369 11.48 7.52 -9.68
C ASP A 369 10.11 7.09 -9.10
N ARG A 370 9.16 8.03 -9.07
CA ARG A 370 7.79 7.88 -8.52
C ARG A 370 7.69 7.75 -6.99
N TYR A 371 8.79 7.91 -6.25
CA TYR A 371 8.76 8.04 -4.80
C TYR A 371 8.68 9.52 -4.42
N PRO A 372 7.65 9.94 -3.67
CA PRO A 372 7.66 11.24 -3.03
C PRO A 372 8.87 11.35 -2.10
N LEU A 373 9.49 12.54 -2.08
CA LEU A 373 10.65 12.82 -1.23
C LEU A 373 10.43 12.46 0.25
N PRO A 374 9.29 12.79 0.89
CA PRO A 374 9.03 12.39 2.28
C PRO A 374 9.08 10.88 2.50
N LEU A 375 8.62 10.08 1.53
CA LEU A 375 8.64 8.62 1.63
C LEU A 375 10.07 8.06 1.50
N ALA A 376 10.86 8.60 0.58
CA ALA A 376 12.27 8.21 0.43
C ALA A 376 13.08 8.59 1.69
N LEU A 377 12.83 9.78 2.22
CA LEU A 377 13.44 10.26 3.44
C LEU A 377 13.01 9.43 4.66
N ALA A 378 11.73 9.05 4.75
CA ALA A 378 11.21 8.19 5.81
C ALA A 378 11.97 6.86 5.89
N TYR A 379 12.16 6.16 4.78
CA TYR A 379 12.97 4.93 4.77
C TYR A 379 14.43 5.15 5.16
N THR A 380 15.01 6.28 4.72
CA THR A 380 16.38 6.65 5.05
C THR A 380 16.53 6.87 6.56
N LEU A 381 15.69 7.73 7.13
CA LEU A 381 15.68 8.05 8.57
C LEU A 381 15.29 6.85 9.45
N TRP A 382 14.47 5.93 8.94
CA TRP A 382 14.09 4.72 9.65
C TRP A 382 15.31 3.79 9.82
N PHE A 383 16.04 3.52 8.74
CA PHE A 383 17.08 2.48 8.73
C PHE A 383 18.51 2.99 8.91
N MET A 384 18.77 4.31 8.87
CA MET A 384 20.13 4.88 8.97
C MET A 384 20.86 4.58 10.29
N THR A 385 20.15 4.25 11.37
CA THR A 385 20.77 3.92 12.67
C THR A 385 21.17 2.45 12.78
N LEU A 386 20.86 1.63 11.78
CA LEU A 386 21.17 0.21 11.76
C LEU A 386 22.58 -0.02 11.22
N PRO A 387 23.25 -1.12 11.64
CA PRO A 387 24.45 -1.57 10.96
C PRO A 387 24.19 -1.76 9.46
N ARG A 388 25.14 -1.34 8.62
CA ARG A 388 24.99 -1.38 7.15
C ARG A 388 24.59 -2.77 6.62
N VAL A 389 25.09 -3.84 7.22
CA VAL A 389 24.74 -5.23 6.85
C VAL A 389 23.27 -5.53 7.16
N THR A 390 22.78 -5.08 8.31
CA THR A 390 21.37 -5.23 8.72
C THR A 390 20.43 -4.43 7.82
N ALA A 391 20.77 -3.18 7.53
CA ALA A 391 20.01 -2.35 6.59
C ALA A 391 19.96 -2.96 5.18
N ALA A 392 21.06 -3.57 4.71
CA ALA A 392 21.10 -4.29 3.44
C ALA A 392 20.17 -5.51 3.43
N SER A 393 20.11 -6.25 4.53
CA SER A 393 19.18 -7.38 4.68
C SER A 393 17.71 -6.94 4.61
N ILE A 394 17.34 -5.89 5.35
CA ILE A 394 15.97 -5.36 5.37
C ILE A 394 15.56 -4.81 4.00
N THR A 395 16.41 -3.99 3.39
CA THR A 395 16.14 -3.41 2.06
C THR A 395 16.01 -4.49 0.99
N GLY A 396 16.81 -5.57 1.08
CA GLY A 396 16.66 -6.75 0.24
C GLY A 396 15.33 -7.48 0.45
N ARG A 397 14.93 -7.72 1.71
CA ARG A 397 13.67 -8.38 2.07
C ARG A 397 12.43 -7.64 1.58
N LEU A 398 12.44 -6.31 1.70
CA LEU A 398 11.39 -5.41 1.20
C LEU A 398 11.53 -5.10 -0.29
N LYS A 399 12.60 -5.58 -0.94
CA LYS A 399 12.98 -5.25 -2.32
C LYS A 399 13.02 -3.74 -2.60
N ILE A 400 13.51 -2.93 -1.67
CA ILE A 400 13.62 -1.48 -1.85
C ILE A 400 14.38 -1.17 -3.15
N PRO A 401 13.92 -0.20 -3.99
CA PRO A 401 14.57 0.14 -5.25
C PRO A 401 16.07 0.39 -5.07
N GLY A 402 16.88 -0.04 -6.04
CA GLY A 402 18.35 -0.02 -5.91
C GLY A 402 18.93 1.37 -5.65
N TRP A 403 18.32 2.43 -6.19
CA TRP A 403 18.74 3.81 -5.93
C TRP A 403 18.53 4.19 -4.46
N LEU A 404 17.36 3.86 -3.89
CA LEU A 404 17.02 4.17 -2.50
C LEU A 404 17.83 3.31 -1.53
N THR A 405 18.06 2.04 -1.87
CA THR A 405 18.97 1.16 -1.11
C THR A 405 20.37 1.76 -1.01
N LYS A 406 20.93 2.32 -2.10
CA LYS A 406 22.24 3.00 -2.04
C LYS A 406 22.24 4.19 -1.09
N ILE A 407 21.18 4.99 -1.08
CA ILE A 407 21.02 6.14 -0.18
C ILE A 407 20.95 5.68 1.28
N ILE A 408 20.08 4.72 1.59
CA ILE A 408 19.92 4.16 2.94
C ILE A 408 21.26 3.63 3.46
N LEU A 409 21.97 2.83 2.64
CA LEU A 409 23.25 2.24 3.06
C LEU A 409 24.35 3.28 3.24
N ALA A 410 24.33 4.38 2.47
CA ALA A 410 25.24 5.50 2.68
C ALA A 410 24.94 6.26 3.98
N ALA A 411 23.65 6.44 4.32
CA ALA A 411 23.21 7.06 5.58
C ALA A 411 23.51 6.19 6.81
N CYS A 412 23.76 4.89 6.64
CA CYS A 412 24.16 3.99 7.73
C CYS A 412 25.61 4.20 8.20
N ASP A 413 26.35 5.16 7.64
CA ASP A 413 27.64 5.59 8.20
C ASP A 413 27.38 6.72 9.21
N PRO A 414 27.40 6.44 10.53
CA PRO A 414 26.90 7.38 11.53
C PRO A 414 27.87 8.55 11.71
N LEU A 415 27.63 9.64 11.00
CA LEU A 415 28.40 10.88 11.14
C LEU A 415 28.36 11.45 12.58
N GLN A 416 27.27 11.20 13.30
CA GLN A 416 27.12 11.60 14.70
C GLN A 416 28.12 10.92 15.64
N ASP A 417 28.58 9.71 15.28
CA ASP A 417 29.57 8.97 16.07
C ASP A 417 31.01 9.46 15.78
N ARG A 418 31.17 10.43 14.88
CA ARG A 418 32.46 11.03 14.49
C ARG A 418 32.46 12.55 14.69
N PRO A 419 32.19 13.07 15.90
CA PRO A 419 32.16 14.52 16.13
C PRO A 419 33.51 15.19 15.80
N GLN A 420 34.63 14.48 16.00
CA GLN A 420 35.98 14.97 15.71
C GLN A 420 36.20 15.30 14.22
N LEU A 421 35.43 14.69 13.31
CA LEU A 421 35.50 15.01 11.89
C LEU A 421 35.16 16.49 11.66
N PHE A 422 34.17 17.00 12.39
CA PHE A 422 33.68 18.37 12.26
C PHE A 422 34.49 19.38 13.08
N ASP A 423 35.44 18.91 13.89
CA ASP A 423 36.46 19.74 14.55
C ASP A 423 37.70 19.98 13.68
N GLY A 424 37.83 19.20 12.58
CA GLY A 424 38.95 19.25 11.66
C GLY A 424 38.84 20.33 10.58
N PRO A 425 39.83 20.39 9.67
CA PRO A 425 39.80 21.26 8.51
C PRO A 425 38.63 20.93 7.57
N ALA A 426 38.17 21.94 6.80
CA ALA A 426 37.06 21.78 5.87
C ALA A 426 37.35 20.74 4.79
N SER A 427 38.61 20.62 4.37
CA SER A 427 39.09 19.61 3.44
C SER A 427 38.83 18.18 3.91
N ALA A 428 39.07 17.88 5.20
CA ALA A 428 38.84 16.55 5.78
C ALA A 428 37.34 16.22 5.84
N VAL A 429 36.50 17.21 6.15
CA VAL A 429 35.05 17.04 6.11
C VAL A 429 34.60 16.77 4.68
N VAL A 430 35.03 17.58 3.70
CA VAL A 430 34.69 17.43 2.29
C VAL A 430 35.11 16.06 1.76
N GLU A 431 36.34 15.61 2.05
CA GLU A 431 36.85 14.30 1.64
C GLU A 431 35.93 13.17 2.12
N HIS A 432 35.43 13.28 3.36
CA HIS A 432 34.56 12.27 3.95
C HIS A 432 33.13 12.30 3.39
N LEU A 433 32.58 13.49 3.17
CA LEU A 433 31.22 13.65 2.65
C LEU A 433 31.14 13.41 1.13
N ASN A 434 32.27 13.52 0.43
CA ASN A 434 32.32 13.36 -1.01
C ASN A 434 31.83 11.98 -1.46
N GLY A 435 30.90 11.95 -2.41
CA GLY A 435 30.27 10.73 -2.91
C GLY A 435 29.10 10.22 -2.07
N MET A 436 28.79 10.84 -0.92
CA MET A 436 27.55 10.56 -0.21
C MET A 436 26.34 11.19 -0.95
N PRO A 437 25.24 10.45 -1.18
CA PRO A 437 24.05 11.03 -1.80
C PRO A 437 23.48 12.18 -0.98
N ARG A 438 23.00 13.24 -1.65
CA ARG A 438 22.42 14.44 -1.01
C ARG A 438 21.31 14.12 -0.02
N LEU A 439 20.44 13.16 -0.34
CA LEU A 439 19.36 12.75 0.56
C LEU A 439 19.88 12.09 1.85
N ALA A 440 21.02 11.37 1.79
CA ALA A 440 21.66 10.80 2.97
C ALA A 440 22.29 11.89 3.83
N LEU A 441 22.97 12.87 3.21
CA LEU A 441 23.49 14.05 3.91
C LEU A 441 22.38 14.85 4.58
N TYR A 442 21.25 15.05 3.90
CA TYR A 442 20.09 15.73 4.45
C TYR A 442 19.48 14.97 5.63
N ALA A 443 19.40 13.64 5.54
CA ALA A 443 18.96 12.81 6.67
C ALA A 443 19.87 13.02 7.90
N HIS A 444 21.20 13.04 7.72
CA HIS A 444 22.14 13.35 8.80
C HIS A 444 21.98 14.78 9.34
N PHE A 445 21.73 15.76 8.47
CA PHE A 445 21.49 17.15 8.87
C PHE A 445 20.25 17.29 9.76
N LEU A 446 19.16 16.61 9.42
CA LEU A 446 17.90 16.64 10.18
C LEU A 446 18.06 16.09 11.59
N ILE A 447 18.82 15.01 11.76
CA ILE A 447 19.00 14.39 13.07
C ILE A 447 20.18 14.97 13.86
N ALA A 448 21.05 15.78 13.24
CA ALA A 448 22.24 16.32 13.88
C ALA A 448 21.90 17.12 15.14
N GLU A 449 22.44 16.67 16.27
CA GLU A 449 22.30 17.38 17.56
C GLU A 449 23.38 18.45 17.73
N ASP A 450 24.53 18.29 17.07
CA ASP A 450 25.66 19.22 17.13
C ASP A 450 25.54 20.34 16.08
N ASP A 451 25.58 21.59 16.55
CA ASP A 451 25.56 22.79 15.71
C ASP A 451 26.80 22.90 14.80
N ARG A 452 27.94 22.29 15.14
CA ARG A 452 29.11 22.26 14.25
C ARG A 452 28.84 21.34 13.07
N MET A 453 28.39 20.11 13.33
CA MET A 453 27.98 19.17 12.28
C MET A 453 26.94 19.80 11.34
N LYS A 454 25.90 20.45 11.88
CA LYS A 454 24.89 21.15 11.06
C LYS A 454 25.50 22.22 10.17
N ARG A 455 26.35 23.09 10.73
CA ARG A 455 27.02 24.15 9.96
C ARG A 455 27.94 23.58 8.89
N SER A 456 28.73 22.55 9.19
CA SER A 456 29.62 21.92 8.23
C SER A 456 28.86 21.22 7.10
N LEU A 457 27.75 20.54 7.40
CA LEU A 457 26.88 19.95 6.38
C LEU A 457 26.24 21.03 5.50
N TRP A 458 25.79 22.14 6.09
CA TRP A 458 25.26 23.27 5.35
C TRP A 458 26.32 23.91 4.44
N SER A 459 27.48 24.27 4.99
CA SER A 459 28.62 24.81 4.22
C SER A 459 29.09 23.85 3.12
N TYR A 460 29.05 22.54 3.37
CA TYR A 460 29.33 21.55 2.33
C TYR A 460 28.36 21.67 1.15
N ILE A 461 27.07 21.78 1.42
CA ILE A 461 26.01 21.86 0.41
C ILE A 461 26.03 23.19 -0.34
N THR A 462 26.27 24.30 0.35
CA THR A 462 26.19 25.65 -0.24
C THR A 462 27.49 26.11 -0.90
N GLU A 463 28.64 25.70 -0.35
CA GLU A 463 29.94 26.30 -0.68
C GLU A 463 31.00 25.24 -1.01
N TRP A 464 31.38 24.39 -0.04
CA TRP A 464 32.61 23.59 -0.15
C TRP A 464 32.59 22.56 -1.26
N ARG A 465 31.41 21.97 -1.58
CA ARG A 465 31.30 21.05 -2.71
C ARG A 465 31.57 21.70 -4.07
N LEU A 466 31.36 23.02 -4.16
CA LEU A 466 31.52 23.82 -5.39
C LEU A 466 32.95 24.35 -5.56
N VAL A 467 33.78 24.24 -4.52
CA VAL A 467 35.19 24.65 -4.57
C VAL A 467 35.99 23.66 -5.42
N GLU A 468 36.56 24.16 -6.51
CA GLU A 468 37.46 23.44 -7.39
C GLU A 468 38.74 24.28 -7.58
N PRO A 469 39.92 23.64 -7.68
CA PRO A 469 41.16 24.37 -7.96
C PRO A 469 41.11 25.01 -9.35
N VAL A 470 41.81 26.13 -9.53
CA VAL A 470 41.92 26.81 -10.84
C VAL A 470 42.70 25.92 -11.83
N THR A 471 43.67 25.17 -11.32
CA THR A 471 44.46 24.21 -12.08
C THR A 471 43.61 23.02 -12.50
N SER A 472 43.47 22.82 -13.82
CA SER A 472 42.78 21.65 -14.36
C SER A 472 43.74 20.52 -14.75
N GLY A 473 43.21 19.32 -14.97
CA GLY A 473 44.00 18.22 -15.56
C GLY A 473 44.62 18.57 -16.92
N ASN A 474 44.01 19.46 -17.70
CA ASN A 474 44.61 19.91 -18.96
C ASN A 474 45.86 20.76 -18.73
N ASP A 475 45.92 21.52 -17.65
CA ASP A 475 47.07 22.38 -17.33
C ASP A 475 48.25 21.55 -16.80
N LEU A 476 47.97 20.49 -16.03
CA LEU A 476 48.95 19.49 -15.66
C LEU A 476 49.52 18.77 -16.90
N ARG A 477 48.67 18.48 -17.89
CA ARG A 477 49.10 17.81 -19.14
C ARG A 477 49.98 18.71 -20.01
N LYS A 478 49.74 20.02 -20.03
CA LYS A 478 50.61 20.99 -20.73
C LYS A 478 51.99 21.11 -20.10
N ARG A 479 52.18 20.65 -18.86
CA ARG A 479 53.46 20.62 -18.14
C ARG A 479 54.14 19.25 -18.18
N ASP A 480 53.86 18.42 -19.20
CA ASP A 480 54.44 17.09 -19.43
C ASP A 480 54.23 16.05 -18.32
N ILE A 481 53.21 16.23 -17.47
CA ILE A 481 52.85 15.25 -16.44
C ILE A 481 52.02 14.14 -17.09
N SER A 482 52.38 12.87 -16.84
CA SER A 482 51.64 11.73 -17.36
C SER A 482 50.35 11.48 -16.55
N PRO A 483 49.18 11.28 -17.21
CA PRO A 483 47.93 10.96 -16.53
C PRO A 483 48.07 9.74 -15.62
N GLY A 484 47.63 9.85 -14.36
CA GLY A 484 47.75 8.77 -13.39
C GLY A 484 47.35 9.18 -11.96
N PRO A 485 47.62 8.34 -10.94
CA PRO A 485 47.27 8.62 -9.54
C PRO A 485 47.81 9.96 -9.01
N ASN A 486 48.94 10.43 -9.55
CA ASN A 486 49.55 11.70 -9.19
C ASN A 486 48.70 12.92 -9.57
N TYR A 487 47.89 12.83 -10.63
CA TYR A 487 46.95 13.91 -10.98
C TYR A 487 45.94 14.12 -9.88
N LYS A 488 45.31 13.03 -9.45
CA LYS A 488 44.31 13.06 -8.40
C LYS A 488 44.92 13.61 -7.11
N ARG A 489 46.11 13.12 -6.72
CA ARG A 489 46.83 13.64 -5.55
C ARG A 489 47.04 15.15 -5.62
N ILE A 490 47.57 15.67 -6.72
CA ILE A 490 47.87 17.11 -6.87
C ILE A 490 46.57 17.93 -6.81
N LEU A 491 45.54 17.54 -7.57
CA LEU A 491 44.27 18.26 -7.61
C LEU A 491 43.54 18.23 -6.27
N ASP A 492 43.53 17.08 -5.59
CA ASP A 492 42.92 16.93 -4.26
C ASP A 492 43.67 17.79 -3.21
N THR A 493 45.02 17.85 -3.26
CA THR A 493 45.82 18.71 -2.38
C THR A 493 45.58 20.20 -2.65
N LEU A 494 45.51 20.62 -3.91
CA LEU A 494 45.19 22.01 -4.25
C LEU A 494 43.77 22.37 -3.79
N ARG A 495 42.79 21.48 -4.01
CA ARG A 495 41.42 21.66 -3.53
C ARG A 495 41.37 21.78 -2.00
N ALA A 496 42.11 20.94 -1.28
CA ALA A 496 42.20 21.01 0.18
C ALA A 496 42.73 22.36 0.66
N ALA A 497 43.80 22.87 0.03
CA ALA A 497 44.38 24.17 0.38
C ALA A 497 43.41 25.35 0.17
N TRP A 498 42.56 25.29 -0.86
CA TRP A 498 41.48 26.26 -1.05
C TRP A 498 40.39 26.16 0.02
N LEU A 499 39.98 24.93 0.35
CA LEU A 499 38.94 24.66 1.35
C LEU A 499 39.37 25.11 2.75
N ASP A 500 40.65 24.94 3.08
CA ASP A 500 41.20 25.25 4.40
C ASP A 500 41.68 26.71 4.51
N GLY A 501 41.56 27.49 3.43
CA GLY A 501 41.96 28.91 3.40
C GLY A 501 43.48 29.13 3.38
N GLU A 502 44.28 28.09 3.10
CA GLU A 502 45.72 28.21 2.89
C GLU A 502 46.04 28.92 1.56
N VAL A 503 45.14 28.79 0.59
CA VAL A 503 45.19 29.46 -0.71
C VAL A 503 43.93 30.29 -0.86
N THR A 504 44.09 31.58 -1.14
CA THR A 504 42.97 32.51 -1.36
C THR A 504 43.01 33.17 -2.74
N SER A 505 44.09 32.94 -3.51
CA SER A 505 44.27 33.51 -4.85
C SER A 505 44.92 32.54 -5.83
N SER A 506 44.66 32.72 -7.12
CA SER A 506 45.27 31.90 -8.18
C SER A 506 46.80 31.98 -8.19
N LYS A 507 47.40 33.07 -7.67
CA LYS A 507 48.86 33.20 -7.57
C LYS A 507 49.43 32.28 -6.48
N GLU A 508 48.77 32.21 -5.34
CA GLU A 508 49.15 31.30 -4.24
C GLU A 508 49.00 29.83 -4.66
N GLU A 509 47.95 29.52 -5.43
CA GLU A 509 47.76 28.17 -5.99
C GLU A 509 48.92 27.75 -6.91
N ILE A 510 49.39 28.64 -7.79
CA ILE A 510 50.51 28.35 -8.69
C ILE A 510 51.80 28.07 -7.91
N ILE A 511 52.05 28.82 -6.83
CA ILE A 511 53.22 28.61 -5.97
C ILE A 511 53.14 27.23 -5.29
N LEU A 512 51.96 26.86 -4.77
CA LEU A 512 51.74 25.55 -4.16
C LEU A 512 51.88 24.42 -5.18
N LEU A 513 51.35 24.59 -6.39
CA LEU A 513 51.50 23.65 -7.48
C LEU A 513 52.97 23.44 -7.83
N GLU A 514 53.78 24.49 -7.97
CA GLU A 514 55.21 24.37 -8.27
C GLU A 514 55.96 23.60 -7.18
N LYS A 515 55.64 23.84 -5.90
CA LYS A 515 56.17 23.06 -4.79
C LYS A 515 55.83 21.57 -4.92
N LEU A 516 54.56 21.24 -5.13
CA LEU A 516 54.08 19.86 -5.28
C LEU A 516 54.66 19.12 -6.49
N LEU A 517 55.11 19.84 -7.52
CA LEU A 517 55.77 19.27 -8.70
C LEU A 517 57.27 19.04 -8.53
N SER A 518 57.87 19.68 -7.53
CA SER A 518 59.29 19.51 -7.17
C SER A 518 59.54 18.41 -6.13
N GLU A 519 58.49 17.97 -5.45
CA GLU A 519 58.43 16.81 -4.56
C GLU A 519 58.09 15.53 -5.33
#